data_AF-A0A7S1U1Z6-F1
#
_entry.id   AF-A0A7S1U1Z6-F1
#
_cell.length_a   1.000
_cell.length_b   1.000
_cell.length_c   1.000
_cell.angle_alpha   90.00
_cell.angle_beta   90.00
_cell.angle_gamma   90.00
#
_symmetry.space_group_name_H-M   'P 1'
#
loop_
_entity.id
_entity.type
_entity.pdbx_description
1 polymer ?
#
loop_
_entity_poly.entity_id
_entity_poly.type
_entity_poly.pdbx_seq_one_letter_code
_entity_poly.pdbx_strand_id
1 'polypeptide(L)'
;ARLMDAGAAARVVAAMEAHAERDAGVAKQGCWAIWNLAFGSDNRKARLMDAGAAARVVAAMEAHAESDAGVAQQGCGAIRNLAGGSDDRKARLMDAGAAARVVAAMEAHAERDAGVAQ
;
A
#
# COMPACT_ATOMS: atom_id res chain seq x y z
N ALA A 1 6.42 19.57 -3.60
CA ALA A 1 7.81 19.32 -4.04
C ALA A 1 8.72 19.06 -2.83
N ARG A 2 8.89 20.02 -1.89
CA ARG A 2 9.80 19.93 -0.73
C ARG A 2 9.77 18.64 0.11
N LEU A 3 8.63 17.99 0.30
CA LEU A 3 8.55 16.78 1.14
C LEU A 3 9.29 15.58 0.53
N MET A 4 9.22 15.41 -0.79
CA MET A 4 9.93 14.33 -1.49
C MET A 4 11.43 14.61 -1.57
N ASP A 5 11.81 15.88 -1.66
CA ASP A 5 13.22 16.30 -1.66
C ASP A 5 13.88 16.06 -0.30
N ALA A 6 13.10 16.02 0.79
CA ALA A 6 13.57 15.64 2.12
C ALA A 6 13.69 14.11 2.36
N GLY A 7 13.47 13.27 1.35
CA GLY A 7 13.55 11.81 1.47
C GLY A 7 12.34 11.17 2.16
N ALA A 8 11.16 11.82 2.12
CA ALA A 8 9.95 11.30 2.77
C ALA A 8 9.58 9.89 2.30
N ALA A 9 9.73 9.57 1.00
CA ALA A 9 9.48 8.23 0.48
C ALA A 9 10.33 7.16 1.18
N ALA A 10 11.64 7.38 1.27
CA ALA A 10 12.55 6.44 1.92
C ALA A 10 12.26 6.28 3.42
N ARG A 11 11.94 7.38 4.12
CA ARG A 11 11.59 7.31 5.55
C ARG A 11 10.29 6.57 5.81
N VAL A 12 9.26 6.78 4.98
CA VAL A 12 7.98 6.06 5.12
C VAL A 12 8.19 4.58 4.86
N VAL A 13 8.92 4.21 3.81
CA VAL A 13 9.22 2.80 3.51
C VAL A 13 10.05 2.16 4.63
N ALA A 14 11.07 2.85 5.15
CA ALA A 14 11.88 2.34 6.25
C ALA A 14 11.07 2.15 7.55
N ALA A 15 10.17 3.09 7.86
CA ALA A 15 9.27 2.97 9.01
C ALA A 15 8.31 1.78 8.84
N MET A 16 7.79 1.57 7.64
CA MET A 16 6.95 0.40 7.34
C MET A 16 7.74 -0.90 7.45
N GLU A 17 8.99 -0.95 6.97
CA GLU A 17 9.85 -2.12 7.11
C GLU A 17 10.09 -2.52 8.57
N ALA A 18 10.34 -1.53 9.44
CA ALA A 18 10.66 -1.81 10.82
C ALA A 18 9.44 -2.25 11.65
N HIS A 19 8.25 -1.73 11.32
CA HIS A 19 7.11 -1.77 12.24
C HIS A 19 5.77 -2.22 11.63
N ALA A 20 5.57 -2.11 10.31
CA ALA A 20 4.24 -2.33 9.74
C ALA A 20 3.76 -3.78 9.86
N GLU A 21 4.64 -4.78 9.98
CA GLU A 21 4.19 -6.17 10.18
C GLU A 21 3.60 -6.41 11.58
N ARG A 22 4.06 -5.66 12.59
CA ARG A 22 3.67 -5.86 14.00
C ARG A 22 2.62 -4.88 14.50
N ASP A 23 2.53 -3.72 13.86
CA ASP A 23 1.64 -2.63 14.28
C ASP A 23 0.72 -2.22 13.12
N ALA A 24 -0.57 -2.55 13.26
CA ALA A 24 -1.61 -2.21 12.29
C ALA A 24 -1.80 -0.70 12.14
N GLY A 25 -1.56 0.08 13.21
CA GLY A 25 -1.60 1.54 13.17
C GLY A 25 -0.50 2.10 12.27
N VAL A 26 0.73 1.62 12.43
CA VAL A 26 1.85 2.01 11.57
C VAL A 26 1.65 1.55 10.12
N ALA A 27 1.17 0.32 9.92
CA ALA A 27 0.81 -0.19 8.59
C ALA A 27 -0.21 0.70 7.88
N LYS A 28 -1.32 1.01 8.57
CA LYS A 28 -2.40 1.85 8.03
C LYS A 28 -1.92 3.26 7.70
N GLN A 29 -1.18 3.89 8.60
CA GLN A 29 -0.65 5.25 8.38
C GLN A 29 0.43 5.27 7.31
N GLY A 30 1.26 4.23 7.22
CA GLY A 30 2.24 4.05 6.15
C GLY A 30 1.58 3.95 4.78
N CYS A 31 0.56 3.09 4.65
CA CYS A 31 -0.24 2.98 3.43
C CYS A 31 -0.93 4.30 3.07
N TRP A 32 -1.53 4.99 4.05
CA TRP A 32 -2.16 6.29 3.85
C TRP A 32 -1.16 7.37 3.39
N ALA A 33 0.05 7.39 3.97
CA ALA A 33 1.10 8.31 3.56
C ALA A 33 1.54 8.04 2.11
N ILE A 34 1.75 6.77 1.73
CA ILE A 34 2.09 6.39 0.35
C ILE A 34 0.96 6.79 -0.61
N TRP A 35 -0.29 6.56 -0.24
CA TRP A 35 -1.45 6.98 -1.04
C TRP A 35 -1.42 8.48 -1.37
N ASN A 36 -1.20 9.32 -0.35
CA ASN A 36 -1.11 10.78 -0.52
C ASN A 36 0.13 11.21 -1.32
N LEU A 37 1.29 10.61 -1.06
CA LEU A 37 2.54 10.96 -1.74
C LEU A 37 2.50 10.59 -3.23
N ALA A 38 1.83 9.48 -3.57
CA ALA A 38 1.66 9.01 -4.94
C ALA A 38 0.61 9.82 -5.73
N PHE A 39 -0.15 10.72 -5.10
CA PHE A 39 -1.18 11.50 -5.78
C PHE A 39 -0.59 12.54 -6.73
N GLY A 40 -1.02 12.54 -8.00
CA GLY A 40 -0.85 13.65 -8.94
C GLY A 40 0.55 13.92 -9.51
N SER A 41 1.59 13.11 -9.21
CA SER A 41 2.93 13.32 -9.81
C SER A 41 3.65 12.02 -10.10
N ASP A 42 3.98 11.81 -11.38
CA ASP A 42 4.66 10.59 -11.81
C ASP A 42 6.10 10.50 -11.29
N ASN A 43 6.80 11.62 -11.16
CA ASN A 43 8.12 11.63 -10.50
C ASN A 43 8.02 11.15 -9.04
N ARG A 44 6.96 11.52 -8.31
CA ARG A 44 6.76 11.04 -6.94
C ARG A 44 6.46 9.55 -6.89
N LYS A 45 5.59 9.08 -7.80
CA LYS A 45 5.27 7.65 -7.93
C LYS A 45 6.52 6.83 -8.24
N ALA A 46 7.34 7.26 -9.21
CA ALA A 46 8.59 6.58 -9.54
C ALA A 46 9.53 6.48 -8.33
N ARG A 47 9.76 7.59 -7.62
CA ARG A 47 10.60 7.59 -6.41
C ARG A 47 10.07 6.68 -5.29
N LEU A 48 8.75 6.56 -5.14
CA LEU A 48 8.14 5.61 -4.20
C LEU A 48 8.34 4.16 -4.64
N MET A 49 8.16 3.87 -5.94
CA MET A 49 8.41 2.54 -6.48
C MET A 49 9.87 2.13 -6.31
N ASP A 50 10.81 3.03 -6.56
CA ASP A 50 12.25 2.78 -6.41
C ASP A 50 12.66 2.64 -4.94
N ALA A 51 11.94 3.28 -4.02
CA ALA A 51 12.11 3.07 -2.59
C ALA A 51 11.48 1.75 -2.09
N GLY A 52 10.85 0.94 -2.95
CA GLY A 52 10.25 -0.34 -2.54
C GLY A 52 8.85 -0.23 -1.92
N ALA A 53 8.15 0.90 -2.13
CA ALA A 53 6.83 1.13 -1.55
C ALA A 53 5.81 0.04 -1.91
N ALA A 54 5.86 -0.50 -3.15
CA ALA A 54 4.96 -1.54 -3.61
C ALA A 54 5.01 -2.79 -2.72
N ALA A 55 6.20 -3.36 -2.52
CA ALA A 55 6.40 -4.54 -1.69
C ALA A 55 5.96 -4.30 -0.24
N ARG A 56 6.23 -3.11 0.30
CA ARG A 56 5.87 -2.78 1.69
C ARG A 56 4.36 -2.60 1.89
N VAL A 57 3.66 -2.03 0.92
CA VAL A 57 2.19 -1.98 0.97
C VAL A 57 1.59 -3.38 0.91
N VAL A 58 2.11 -4.25 0.02
CA VAL A 58 1.61 -5.63 -0.09
C VAL A 58 1.86 -6.41 1.20
N ALA A 59 3.08 -6.38 1.73
CA ALA A 59 3.43 -7.04 2.99
C ALA A 59 2.59 -6.55 4.17
N ALA A 60 2.36 -5.23 4.27
CA ALA A 60 1.52 -4.65 5.31
C ALA A 60 0.06 -5.11 5.20
N MET A 61 -0.50 -5.15 3.98
CA MET A 61 -1.84 -5.68 3.75
C MET A 61 -1.92 -7.16 4.12
N GLU A 62 -0.90 -7.96 3.82
CA GLU A 62 -0.84 -9.39 4.15
C GLU A 62 -0.78 -9.62 5.66
N ALA A 63 0.14 -8.94 6.36
CA ALA A 63 0.34 -9.09 7.80
C ALA A 63 -0.92 -8.77 8.62
N HIS A 64 -1.76 -7.85 8.14
CA HIS A 64 -2.98 -7.42 8.83
C HIS A 64 -4.27 -7.82 8.10
N ALA A 65 -4.21 -8.85 7.24
CA ALA A 65 -5.34 -9.29 6.42
C ALA A 65 -6.57 -9.65 7.26
N GLU A 66 -6.37 -10.20 8.46
CA GLU A 66 -7.45 -10.66 9.32
C GLU A 66 -7.78 -9.72 10.49
N SER A 67 -6.85 -8.83 10.84
CA SER A 67 -6.89 -8.02 12.05
C SER A 67 -7.39 -6.58 11.81
N ASP A 68 -7.10 -5.98 10.64
CA ASP A 68 -7.44 -4.57 10.37
C ASP A 68 -7.78 -4.34 8.89
N ALA A 69 -9.08 -4.30 8.60
CA ALA A 69 -9.64 -3.95 7.30
C ALA A 69 -9.22 -2.55 6.80
N GLY A 70 -8.90 -1.63 7.72
CA GLY A 70 -8.42 -0.29 7.39
C GLY A 70 -7.06 -0.34 6.70
N VAL A 71 -6.16 -1.26 7.06
CA VAL A 71 -4.87 -1.45 6.37
C VAL A 71 -5.10 -1.84 4.90
N ALA A 72 -6.03 -2.77 4.66
CA ALA A 72 -6.39 -3.18 3.29
C ALA A 72 -6.98 -2.02 2.48
N GLN A 73 -7.90 -1.24 3.06
CA GLN A 73 -8.50 -0.08 2.39
C GLN A 73 -7.45 0.96 1.98
N GLN A 74 -6.55 1.33 2.89
CA GLN A 74 -5.49 2.30 2.59
C GLN A 74 -4.46 1.73 1.60
N GLY A 75 -4.13 0.44 1.72
CA GLY A 75 -3.22 -0.25 0.82
C GLY A 75 -3.72 -0.32 -0.62
N CYS A 76 -5.01 -0.65 -0.82
CA CYS A 76 -5.67 -0.59 -2.12
C CYS A 76 -5.60 0.83 -2.73
N GLY A 77 -5.82 1.86 -1.91
CA GLY A 77 -5.69 3.26 -2.33
C GLY A 77 -4.28 3.63 -2.78
N ALA A 78 -3.27 3.16 -2.03
CA ALA A 78 -1.86 3.35 -2.36
C ALA A 78 -1.48 2.66 -3.68
N ILE A 79 -1.85 1.38 -3.85
CA ILE A 79 -1.59 0.59 -5.07
C ILE A 79 -2.21 1.28 -6.29
N ARG A 80 -3.47 1.72 -6.21
CA ARG A 80 -4.16 2.45 -7.28
C ARG A 80 -3.38 3.70 -7.72
N ASN A 81 -2.91 4.50 -6.75
CA ASN A 81 -2.19 5.72 -7.06
C ASN A 81 -0.79 5.45 -7.64
N LEU A 82 -0.10 4.40 -7.16
CA LEU A 82 1.21 3.99 -7.69
C LEU A 82 1.12 3.49 -9.14
N ALA A 83 0.06 2.72 -9.46
CA ALA A 83 -0.17 2.15 -10.79
C ALA A 83 -0.46 3.22 -11.87
N GLY A 84 -1.05 4.35 -11.50
CA GLY A 84 -1.57 5.32 -12.45
C GLY A 84 -0.48 5.93 -13.34
N GLY A 85 -0.68 5.91 -14.67
CA GLY A 85 0.12 6.67 -15.65
C GLY A 85 1.42 6.00 -16.13
N SER A 86 1.65 4.71 -15.87
CA SER A 86 2.83 3.99 -16.39
C SER A 86 2.62 2.48 -16.39
N ASP A 87 2.86 1.82 -17.53
CA ASP A 87 2.77 0.36 -17.64
C ASP A 87 3.93 -0.35 -16.93
N ASP A 88 5.12 0.26 -16.89
CA ASP A 88 6.25 -0.23 -16.09
C ASP A 88 5.87 -0.33 -14.60
N ARG A 89 5.25 0.72 -14.05
CA ARG A 89 4.80 0.69 -12.64
C ARG A 89 3.73 -0.35 -12.39
N LYS A 90 2.82 -0.58 -13.35
CA LYS A 90 1.82 -1.66 -13.25
C LYS A 90 2.52 -3.01 -13.22
N ALA A 91 3.48 -3.27 -14.12
CA ALA A 91 4.24 -4.51 -14.14
C ALA A 91 4.98 -4.74 -12.82
N ARG A 92 5.69 -3.74 -12.30
CA ARG A 92 6.37 -3.80 -11.00
C ARG A 92 5.41 -4.05 -9.83
N LEU A 93 4.18 -3.55 -9.88
CA LEU A 93 3.15 -3.85 -8.88
C LEU A 93 2.65 -5.30 -9.00
N MET A 94 2.52 -5.82 -10.22
CA MET A 94 2.19 -7.23 -10.44
C MET A 94 3.28 -8.14 -9.90
N ASP A 95 4.54 -7.82 -10.18
CA ASP A 95 5.70 -8.56 -9.66
C ASP A 95 5.78 -8.53 -8.13
N ALA A 96 5.32 -7.43 -7.52
CA ALA A 96 5.22 -7.31 -6.07
C ALA A 96 4.01 -8.05 -5.46
N GLY A 97 3.18 -8.74 -6.26
CA GLY A 97 2.01 -9.48 -5.79
C GLY A 97 0.78 -8.61 -5.48
N ALA A 98 0.76 -7.35 -5.92
CA ALA A 98 -0.29 -6.41 -5.55
C ALA A 98 -1.69 -6.84 -6.02
N ALA A 99 -1.80 -7.41 -7.22
CA ALA A 99 -3.08 -7.88 -7.75
C ALA A 99 -3.68 -9.01 -6.91
N ALA A 100 -2.90 -10.06 -6.63
CA ALA A 100 -3.35 -11.17 -5.79
C ALA A 100 -3.77 -10.67 -4.40
N ARG A 101 -2.99 -9.74 -3.82
CA ARG A 101 -3.32 -9.20 -2.50
C ARG A 101 -4.60 -8.37 -2.51
N VAL A 102 -4.84 -7.56 -3.54
CA VAL A 102 -6.08 -6.78 -3.66
C VAL A 102 -7.29 -7.70 -3.80
N VAL A 103 -7.21 -8.77 -4.61
CA VAL A 103 -8.29 -9.75 -4.75
C VAL A 103 -8.60 -10.41 -3.40
N ALA A 104 -7.59 -10.94 -2.72
CA ALA A 104 -7.78 -11.56 -1.41
C ALA A 104 -8.37 -10.59 -0.37
N ALA A 105 -8.02 -9.29 -0.44
CA ALA A 105 -8.63 -8.29 0.44
C ALA A 105 -10.12 -8.11 0.15
N MET A 106 -10.53 -8.09 -1.13
CA MET A 106 -11.94 -7.97 -1.50
C MET A 106 -12.76 -9.19 -1.09
N GLU A 107 -12.22 -10.39 -1.27
CA GLU A 107 -12.87 -11.64 -0.83
C GLU A 107 -13.07 -11.66 0.68
N ALA A 108 -12.02 -11.37 1.45
CA ALA A 108 -12.09 -11.33 2.91
C ALA A 108 -13.02 -10.22 3.46
N HIS A 109 -13.31 -9.19 2.66
CA HIS A 109 -14.34 -8.19 2.99
C HIS A 109 -15.75 -8.70 2.69
N ALA A 110 -15.96 -9.33 1.52
CA ALA A 110 -17.25 -9.89 1.13
C ALA A 110 -17.73 -10.99 2.09
N GLU A 111 -16.82 -11.85 2.56
CA GLU A 111 -17.13 -12.90 3.54
C GLU A 111 -17.53 -12.32 4.91
N ARG A 112 -16.84 -11.26 5.35
CA ARG A 112 -17.16 -10.58 6.61
C ARG A 112 -18.53 -9.90 6.54
N ASP A 113 -18.85 -9.23 5.44
CA ASP A 113 -20.15 -8.58 5.27
C ASP A 113 -21.29 -9.61 5.13
N ALA A 114 -21.03 -10.76 4.48
CA ALA A 114 -21.99 -11.86 4.39
C ALA A 114 -22.24 -12.56 5.75
N GLY A 115 -21.23 -12.66 6.60
CA GLY A 115 -21.32 -13.27 7.94
C GLY A 115 -22.08 -12.43 8.98
N VAL A 116 -22.34 -11.15 8.73
CA VAL A 116 -23.15 -10.28 9.61
C VAL A 116 -24.66 -10.48 9.37
N ALA A 117 -25.05 -11.28 8.39
CA ALA A 117 -26.44 -11.58 8.05
C ALA A 117 -27.01 -12.87 8.69
N GLN A 118 -26.35 -13.47 9.69
CA GLN A 118 -26.82 -14.67 10.40
C GLN A 118 -27.17 -14.43 11.87
#